data_AF-A0AAV5S3Q8-F1
#
_entry.id   AF-A0AAV5S3Q8-F1
#
_cell.length_a   1.000
_cell.length_b   1.000
_cell.length_c   1.000
_cell.angle_alpha   90.00
_cell.angle_beta   90.00
_cell.angle_gamma   90.00
#
_symmetry.space_group_name_H-M   'P 1'
#
loop_
_entity.id
_entity.type
_entity.pdbx_description
1 polymer ?
#
loop_
_entity_poly.entity_id
_entity_poly.type
_entity_poly.pdbx_seq_one_letter_code
_entity_poly.pdbx_strand_id
1 'polypeptide(L)'
;MTAYPVISLKPSYNSVIRGCPGVPDTLPRIECQLQIKSSNGKRVNIEKIEIILKTVETLHSTPTITSPFESGLLGGGGNGDNERHILPSRASSTRSGFIGDHGSIPSLSDNSGSSLLSKAKRKKNKFELVTTHYRKIINLKSNQKKGMIGLDLPLTIALPDNIKETNYNEKFGNCITCLECNVQYDSKHVKTFSHMINVDRFTNLPSKELFPRVSKKMRSPDKRFIIHYRVDNPCVTTDDVLKVSVDIKPDPSSDAFEMQNKGLLFNKKTKLKHVVFQIKEVLQVNDTTGAVATSSHHHHPHLPHNIDSRENVLCTFTQDMNKVISLNPIHIDHNLRVFTKDKFFRNYEITSQEPEFLYKLPKNVADPTKQGDIKTLLLQNKDNNIPFQYHNSITTHGAFFSVLHYLTIKFKMNNGKDIEISQNITLSKWPKTQVKYIESIMDSERQTAVNARNFYDNYGGITNKRIPEANDSQRRASFTDQSSYNSQYILEYPILPPSIYYYDEPTLKKYEIQYHRSGKKLSRIPVIE
;
A
#
# COMPACT_ATOMS: atom_id res chain seq x y z
N MET A 1 -39.96 -8.38 16.64
CA MET A 1 -38.81 -8.00 15.80
C MET A 1 -39.05 -8.46 14.37
N THR A 2 -38.97 -7.53 13.42
CA THR A 2 -38.93 -7.80 11.98
C THR A 2 -37.60 -8.48 11.64
N ALA A 3 -37.62 -9.38 10.66
CA ALA A 3 -36.37 -9.97 10.17
C ALA A 3 -35.61 -8.94 9.34
N TYR A 4 -34.28 -9.04 9.36
CA TYR A 4 -33.41 -8.24 8.51
C TYR A 4 -32.32 -9.15 7.94
N PRO A 5 -31.74 -8.82 6.78
CA PRO A 5 -30.66 -9.60 6.21
C PRO A 5 -29.37 -9.43 7.03
N VAL A 6 -28.74 -10.54 7.35
CA VAL A 6 -27.36 -10.65 7.83
C VAL A 6 -26.52 -11.08 6.64
N ILE A 7 -25.50 -10.29 6.32
CA ILE A 7 -24.62 -10.52 5.17
C ILE A 7 -23.28 -11.02 5.70
N SER A 8 -22.79 -12.12 5.16
CA SER A 8 -21.46 -12.66 5.45
C SER A 8 -20.77 -13.10 4.17
N LEU A 9 -19.44 -13.16 4.23
CA LEU A 9 -18.61 -13.63 3.13
C LEU A 9 -17.95 -14.94 3.56
N LYS A 10 -18.14 -16.00 2.78
CA LYS A 10 -17.44 -17.26 2.95
C LYS A 10 -16.41 -17.40 1.82
N PRO A 11 -15.10 -17.50 2.12
CA PRO A 11 -14.12 -17.76 1.09
C PRO A 11 -14.36 -19.17 0.50
N SER A 12 -14.13 -19.34 -0.81
CA SER A 12 -14.29 -20.66 -1.45
C SER A 12 -13.19 -21.64 -1.02
N TYR A 13 -12.04 -21.13 -0.60
CA TYR A 13 -10.85 -21.88 -0.17
C TYR A 13 -10.17 -21.18 1.03
N ASN A 14 -8.89 -21.48 1.29
CA ASN A 14 -8.08 -20.80 2.31
C ASN A 14 -7.83 -19.31 2.01
N SER A 15 -8.04 -18.87 0.76
CA SER A 15 -7.87 -17.48 0.29
C SER A 15 -9.07 -17.03 -0.53
N VAL A 16 -9.40 -15.74 -0.42
CA VAL A 16 -10.44 -15.08 -1.25
C VAL A 16 -9.91 -14.77 -2.65
N ILE A 17 -8.60 -14.54 -2.82
CA ILE A 17 -7.96 -14.30 -4.11
C ILE A 17 -7.36 -15.61 -4.65
N ARG A 18 -7.61 -15.88 -5.94
CA ARG A 18 -6.94 -16.87 -6.78
C ARG A 18 -6.12 -16.16 -7.86
N GLY A 19 -5.11 -16.84 -8.40
CA GLY A 19 -4.12 -16.26 -9.28
C GLY A 19 -3.12 -15.35 -8.55
N CYS A 20 -2.21 -14.78 -9.31
CA CYS A 20 -1.15 -13.88 -8.83
C CYS A 20 -1.38 -12.48 -9.41
N PRO A 21 -2.02 -11.55 -8.66
CA PRO A 21 -2.26 -10.19 -9.13
C PRO A 21 -1.01 -9.53 -9.75
N GLY A 22 -1.17 -8.95 -10.93
CA GLY A 22 -0.08 -8.40 -11.74
C GLY A 22 0.61 -9.39 -12.68
N VAL A 23 0.18 -10.66 -12.69
CA VAL A 23 0.66 -11.70 -13.61
C VAL A 23 -0.56 -12.23 -14.39
N PRO A 24 -0.89 -11.64 -15.56
CA PRO A 24 -2.21 -11.79 -16.19
C PRO A 24 -2.60 -13.22 -16.56
N ASP A 25 -1.62 -14.04 -16.96
CA ASP A 25 -1.81 -15.44 -17.37
C ASP A 25 -2.18 -16.39 -16.22
N THR A 26 -2.10 -15.94 -14.96
CA THR A 26 -2.63 -16.66 -13.78
C THR A 26 -4.12 -16.41 -13.53
N LEU A 27 -4.78 -15.61 -14.38
CA LEU A 27 -6.17 -15.18 -14.25
C LEU A 27 -6.55 -14.71 -12.82
N PRO A 28 -5.91 -13.65 -12.29
CA PRO A 28 -6.19 -13.14 -10.96
C PRO A 28 -7.67 -12.78 -10.76
N ARG A 29 -8.28 -13.30 -9.68
CA ARG A 29 -9.72 -13.15 -9.42
C ARG A 29 -10.06 -13.38 -7.95
N ILE A 30 -11.18 -12.84 -7.50
CA ILE A 30 -11.81 -13.15 -6.24
C ILE A 30 -12.77 -14.33 -6.43
N GLU A 31 -12.66 -15.35 -5.60
CA GLU A 31 -13.60 -16.48 -5.52
C GLU A 31 -14.15 -16.60 -4.10
N CYS A 32 -15.46 -16.36 -3.96
CA CYS A 32 -16.13 -16.43 -2.67
C CYS A 32 -17.62 -16.74 -2.82
N GLN A 33 -18.28 -17.03 -1.70
CA GLN A 33 -19.72 -17.15 -1.59
C GLN A 33 -20.25 -16.05 -0.68
N LEU A 34 -21.06 -15.15 -1.24
CA LEU A 34 -21.78 -14.15 -0.47
C LEU A 34 -23.05 -14.78 0.10
N GLN A 35 -23.18 -14.79 1.42
CA GLN A 35 -24.32 -15.35 2.13
C GLN A 35 -25.18 -14.23 2.68
N ILE A 36 -26.47 -14.27 2.39
CA ILE A 36 -27.45 -13.32 2.91
C ILE A 36 -28.53 -14.12 3.60
N LYS A 37 -28.59 -14.08 4.94
CA LYS A 37 -29.51 -14.90 5.75
C LYS A 37 -30.43 -14.01 6.59
N SER A 38 -31.58 -14.53 6.97
CA SER A 38 -32.48 -13.88 7.93
C SER A 38 -31.88 -13.88 9.33
N SER A 39 -31.91 -12.72 10.02
CA SER A 39 -31.41 -12.58 11.39
C SER A 39 -32.11 -13.47 12.43
N ASN A 40 -33.33 -13.93 12.15
CA ASN A 40 -34.14 -14.70 13.09
C ASN A 40 -34.89 -15.88 12.46
N GLY A 41 -34.51 -16.25 11.23
CA GLY A 41 -35.13 -17.32 10.44
C GLY A 41 -36.49 -16.97 9.83
N LYS A 42 -37.07 -15.79 10.11
CA LYS A 42 -38.33 -15.36 9.48
C LYS A 42 -38.07 -14.86 8.06
N ARG A 43 -39.16 -14.76 7.28
CA ARG A 43 -39.14 -14.26 5.90
C ARG A 43 -38.48 -12.88 5.81
N VAL A 44 -37.60 -12.69 4.83
CA VAL A 44 -37.01 -11.41 4.44
C VAL A 44 -37.34 -11.17 2.97
N ASN A 45 -37.89 -10.01 2.65
CA ASN A 45 -38.17 -9.63 1.26
C ASN A 45 -36.98 -8.83 0.70
N ILE A 46 -36.05 -9.53 0.04
CA ILE A 46 -34.91 -8.90 -0.63
C ILE A 46 -35.32 -8.49 -2.04
N GLU A 47 -35.11 -7.23 -2.38
CA GLU A 47 -35.50 -6.67 -3.69
C GLU A 47 -34.31 -6.50 -4.62
N LYS A 48 -33.20 -6.02 -4.05
CA LYS A 48 -32.00 -5.67 -4.82
C LYS A 48 -30.76 -5.95 -4.01
N ILE A 49 -29.77 -6.55 -4.68
CA ILE A 49 -28.42 -6.75 -4.17
C ILE A 49 -27.47 -6.02 -5.08
N GLU A 50 -26.64 -5.15 -4.53
CA GLU A 50 -25.58 -4.46 -5.25
C GLU A 50 -24.23 -4.86 -4.69
N ILE A 51 -23.36 -5.37 -5.56
CA ILE A 51 -22.02 -5.84 -5.22
C ILE A 51 -21.02 -4.93 -5.91
N ILE A 52 -20.06 -4.41 -5.16
CA ILE A 52 -19.07 -3.45 -5.64
C ILE A 52 -17.69 -3.91 -5.18
N LEU A 53 -16.76 -4.06 -6.11
CA LEU A 53 -15.33 -4.12 -5.81
C LEU A 53 -14.72 -2.77 -6.14
N LYS A 54 -14.09 -2.13 -5.16
CA LYS A 54 -13.41 -0.85 -5.37
C LYS A 54 -12.07 -0.80 -4.65
N THR A 55 -11.13 -0.06 -5.22
CA THR A 55 -9.87 0.32 -4.59
C THR A 55 -9.94 1.79 -4.21
N VAL A 56 -9.47 2.11 -3.01
CA VAL A 56 -9.35 3.46 -2.49
C VAL A 56 -7.87 3.75 -2.28
N GLU A 57 -7.35 4.70 -3.04
CA GLU A 57 -6.00 5.25 -2.86
C GLU A 57 -6.12 6.60 -2.15
N THR A 58 -5.54 6.73 -0.97
CA THR A 58 -5.58 7.95 -0.15
C THR A 58 -4.17 8.47 0.07
N LEU A 59 -3.95 9.76 -0.15
CA LEU A 59 -2.71 10.47 0.19
C LEU A 59 -2.83 11.09 1.57
N HIS A 60 -1.77 11.03 2.37
CA HIS A 60 -1.72 11.72 3.65
C HIS A 60 -1.58 13.23 3.43
N SER A 61 -2.52 14.01 3.97
CA SER A 61 -2.39 15.46 4.02
C SER A 61 -1.16 15.82 4.85
N THR A 62 -0.27 16.67 4.30
CA THR A 62 0.80 17.25 5.11
C THR A 62 0.18 18.07 6.23
N PRO A 63 0.68 17.98 7.48
CA PRO A 63 0.46 19.08 8.40
C PRO A 63 1.11 20.30 7.74
N THR A 64 0.32 21.31 7.41
CA THR A 64 0.85 22.60 7.02
C THR A 64 1.69 23.07 8.18
N ILE A 65 3.02 23.02 8.05
CA ILE A 65 3.90 23.75 8.96
C ILE A 65 3.62 25.20 8.62
N THR A 66 2.68 25.82 9.33
CA THR A 66 2.61 27.27 9.42
C THR A 66 3.93 27.72 10.04
N SER A 67 4.86 28.14 9.18
CA SER A 67 6.00 28.94 9.61
C SER A 67 5.45 30.13 10.40
N PRO A 68 5.96 30.41 11.62
CA PRO A 68 5.61 31.65 12.28
C PRO A 68 6.14 32.77 11.39
N PHE A 69 5.23 33.53 10.79
CA PHE A 69 5.59 34.77 10.11
C PHE A 69 6.20 35.69 11.17
N GLU A 70 7.49 35.97 11.02
CA GLU A 70 8.11 37.16 11.57
C GLU A 70 7.36 38.37 11.00
N SER A 71 6.51 38.96 11.83
CA SER A 71 6.02 40.31 11.63
C SER A 71 7.20 41.27 11.83
N GLY A 72 7.82 41.68 10.72
CA GLY A 72 8.77 42.77 10.68
C GLY A 72 8.12 44.07 11.14
N LEU A 73 8.61 44.60 12.26
CA LEU A 73 8.42 45.95 12.75
C LEU A 73 9.14 46.94 11.82
N LEU A 74 8.44 47.99 11.39
CA LEU A 74 9.03 49.28 11.04
C LEU A 74 8.98 50.19 12.27
N GLY A 75 10.05 50.96 12.46
CA GLY A 75 10.46 51.57 13.72
C GLY A 75 9.64 52.76 14.23
N GLY A 76 9.99 53.22 15.43
CA GLY A 76 9.60 54.54 15.93
C GLY A 76 9.78 54.75 17.45
N GLY A 77 11.01 55.05 17.88
CA GLY A 77 11.36 56.02 18.94
C GLY A 77 10.98 55.78 20.41
N GLY A 78 11.94 56.01 21.32
CA GLY A 78 11.64 56.36 22.70
C GLY A 78 12.68 55.90 23.74
N ASN A 79 13.41 56.86 24.31
CA ASN A 79 14.37 56.75 25.41
C ASN A 79 13.83 56.04 26.66
N GLY A 80 14.75 55.51 27.48
CA GLY A 80 14.52 55.40 28.93
C GLY A 80 15.27 54.26 29.61
N ASP A 81 16.21 54.64 30.47
CA ASP A 81 17.02 53.85 31.39
C ASP A 81 16.26 52.77 32.20
N ASN A 82 16.88 51.60 32.41
CA ASN A 82 17.27 51.11 33.74
C ASN A 82 17.68 49.62 33.74
N GLU A 83 18.94 49.40 34.12
CA GLU A 83 19.40 48.55 35.22
C GLU A 83 18.66 47.23 35.62
N ARG A 84 19.47 46.14 35.63
CA ARG A 84 19.57 45.04 36.63
C ARG A 84 19.10 43.61 36.27
N HIS A 85 20.13 42.76 36.32
CA HIS A 85 20.28 41.45 36.97
C HIS A 85 19.39 40.24 36.60
N ILE A 86 20.12 39.22 36.14
CA ILE A 86 19.71 37.83 35.94
C ILE A 86 20.07 37.02 37.21
N LEU A 87 19.25 35.98 37.46
CA LEU A 87 19.47 34.73 38.23
C LEU A 87 18.66 34.62 39.56
N PRO A 88 18.43 33.39 40.09
CA PRO A 88 17.24 32.59 39.78
C PRO A 88 16.57 32.05 41.07
N SER A 89 15.44 31.33 40.98
CA SER A 89 15.03 30.49 42.12
C SER A 89 14.27 29.21 41.74
N ARG A 90 14.81 28.12 42.28
CA ARG A 90 14.21 26.81 42.53
C ARG A 90 13.10 26.92 43.59
N ALA A 91 12.08 26.06 43.47
CA ALA A 91 11.40 25.35 44.58
C ALA A 91 10.44 24.32 43.94
N SER A 92 10.68 23.00 44.02
CA SER A 92 10.33 22.06 45.11
C SER A 92 8.81 21.99 45.38
N SER A 93 8.18 20.86 45.00
CA SER A 93 7.63 19.82 45.91
C SER A 93 6.20 20.18 46.39
N THR A 94 5.23 19.31 46.66
CA THR A 94 5.21 17.93 47.16
C THR A 94 3.73 17.48 47.23
N ARG A 95 3.45 16.16 47.09
CA ARG A 95 2.40 15.37 47.79
C ARG A 95 0.91 15.78 47.64
N SER A 96 -0.10 14.91 47.73
CA SER A 96 -0.26 13.49 48.09
C SER A 96 -1.74 13.10 47.97
N GLY A 97 -2.01 11.81 47.72
CA GLY A 97 -3.18 11.06 48.22
C GLY A 97 -4.41 11.03 47.31
N PHE A 98 -5.27 10.02 47.29
CA PHE A 98 -5.31 8.66 47.87
C PHE A 98 -6.67 8.05 47.42
N ILE A 99 -6.75 6.72 47.19
CA ILE A 99 -7.98 5.85 47.16
C ILE A 99 -9.02 6.16 46.05
N GLY A 100 -9.61 5.23 45.29
CA GLY A 100 -9.64 3.78 45.21
C GLY A 100 -10.78 3.36 44.26
N ASP A 101 -10.93 2.04 44.09
CA ASP A 101 -12.12 1.31 43.67
C ASP A 101 -12.48 1.00 42.20
N HIS A 102 -12.59 -0.33 41.99
CA HIS A 102 -13.52 -1.14 41.21
C HIS A 102 -13.90 -0.77 39.77
N GLY A 103 -13.37 -1.58 38.85
CA GLY A 103 -14.15 -2.48 37.99
C GLY A 103 -15.30 -1.89 37.16
N SER A 104 -15.07 -1.67 35.87
CA SER A 104 -16.12 -1.82 34.85
C SER A 104 -15.48 -2.04 33.47
N ILE A 105 -15.83 -3.17 32.85
CA ILE A 105 -15.61 -3.45 31.43
C ILE A 105 -16.56 -2.54 30.63
N PRO A 106 -16.10 -1.72 29.66
CA PRO A 106 -17.02 -1.04 28.78
C PRO A 106 -17.49 -2.03 27.69
N SER A 107 -18.79 -2.23 27.70
CA SER A 107 -19.58 -2.89 26.68
C SER A 107 -19.36 -2.30 25.28
N LEU A 108 -19.35 -3.18 24.29
CA LEU A 108 -19.50 -2.89 22.87
C LEU A 108 -20.82 -2.12 22.66
N SER A 109 -20.71 -0.81 22.37
CA SER A 109 -21.82 -0.01 21.90
C SER A 109 -21.73 0.17 20.39
N ASP A 110 -22.83 -0.20 19.74
CA ASP A 110 -23.14 0.04 18.33
C ASP A 110 -22.90 1.50 17.94
N ASN A 111 -21.87 1.77 17.15
CA ASN A 111 -21.74 3.05 16.48
C ASN A 111 -22.31 2.95 15.06
N SER A 112 -23.60 3.24 14.96
CA SER A 112 -24.36 3.41 13.72
C SER A 112 -23.92 4.72 13.02
N GLY A 113 -22.82 4.65 12.29
CA GLY A 113 -22.33 5.72 11.43
C GLY A 113 -23.08 5.81 10.11
N SER A 114 -24.10 6.67 10.07
CA SER A 114 -24.70 7.37 8.91
C SER A 114 -24.44 6.82 7.49
N SER A 115 -25.45 6.13 6.95
CA SER A 115 -25.55 5.90 5.51
C SER A 115 -25.83 7.22 4.77
N LEU A 116 -24.82 7.76 4.10
CA LEU A 116 -24.96 8.92 3.23
C LEU A 116 -25.50 8.49 1.86
N LEU A 117 -26.83 8.35 1.77
CA LEU A 117 -27.59 8.38 0.52
C LEU A 117 -28.44 9.66 0.50
N SER A 118 -27.77 10.80 0.35
CA SER A 118 -28.37 11.99 -0.23
C SER A 118 -27.53 12.41 -1.43
N LYS A 119 -28.18 12.72 -2.56
CA LYS A 119 -27.54 13.22 -3.79
C LYS A 119 -27.05 14.68 -3.60
N ALA A 120 -26.28 14.93 -2.55
CA ALA A 120 -25.47 16.14 -2.46
C ALA A 120 -24.19 15.89 -3.27
N LYS A 121 -23.80 16.85 -4.12
CA LYS A 121 -22.48 16.84 -4.79
C LYS A 121 -21.40 16.79 -3.69
N ARG A 122 -20.93 15.59 -3.33
CA ARG A 122 -19.80 15.42 -2.41
C ARG A 122 -18.63 16.20 -2.99
N LYS A 123 -18.14 17.19 -2.23
CA LYS A 123 -16.90 17.89 -2.54
C LYS A 123 -15.82 16.83 -2.70
N LYS A 124 -15.29 16.65 -3.91
CA LYS A 124 -14.29 15.62 -4.21
C LYS A 124 -13.11 15.82 -3.25
N ASN A 125 -12.78 14.78 -2.48
CA ASN A 125 -11.60 14.79 -1.64
C ASN A 125 -10.37 14.76 -2.58
N LYS A 126 -9.57 15.83 -2.59
CA LYS A 126 -8.40 15.92 -3.48
C LYS A 126 -7.31 14.91 -3.11
N PHE A 127 -7.38 14.34 -1.90
CA PHE A 127 -6.41 13.39 -1.38
C PHE A 127 -6.88 11.93 -1.52
N GLU A 128 -7.95 11.66 -2.28
CA GLU A 128 -8.50 10.31 -2.37
C GLU A 128 -9.01 10.03 -3.79
N LEU A 129 -8.61 8.88 -4.33
CA LEU A 129 -9.17 8.32 -5.56
C LEU A 129 -9.86 7.00 -5.26
N VAL A 130 -11.14 6.93 -5.57
CA VAL A 130 -11.91 5.68 -5.56
C VAL A 130 -12.03 5.16 -6.99
N THR A 131 -11.50 3.96 -7.22
CA THR A 131 -11.59 3.25 -8.49
C THR A 131 -12.52 2.06 -8.32
N THR A 132 -13.64 2.04 -9.03
CA THR A 132 -14.58 0.90 -9.03
C THR A 132 -14.18 -0.07 -10.13
N HIS A 133 -13.83 -1.30 -9.76
CA HIS A 133 -13.38 -2.35 -10.68
C HIS A 133 -14.52 -3.26 -11.10
N TYR A 134 -15.48 -3.49 -10.20
CA TYR A 134 -16.64 -4.32 -10.46
C TYR A 134 -17.87 -3.71 -9.82
N ARG A 135 -18.98 -3.73 -10.55
CA ARG A 135 -20.29 -3.37 -10.03
C ARG A 135 -21.35 -4.26 -10.66
N LYS A 136 -22.09 -4.98 -9.84
CA LYS A 136 -23.21 -5.81 -10.28
C LYS A 136 -24.43 -5.51 -9.46
N ILE A 137 -25.55 -5.34 -10.14
CA ILE A 137 -26.87 -5.18 -9.53
C ILE A 137 -27.70 -6.40 -9.90
N ILE A 138 -28.20 -7.09 -8.88
CA ILE A 138 -29.09 -8.23 -8.99
C ILE A 138 -30.45 -7.78 -8.45
N ASN A 139 -31.44 -7.70 -9.34
CA ASN A 139 -32.82 -7.45 -8.95
C ASN A 139 -33.52 -8.79 -8.76
N LEU A 140 -33.97 -9.05 -7.54
CA LEU A 140 -34.75 -10.23 -7.23
C LEU A 140 -36.21 -9.89 -7.51
N LYS A 141 -36.77 -10.46 -8.58
CA LYS A 141 -38.22 -10.46 -8.79
C LYS A 141 -38.82 -11.36 -7.72
N SER A 142 -39.16 -10.78 -6.57
CA SER A 142 -39.76 -11.50 -5.45
C SER A 142 -41.01 -12.21 -5.94
N ASN A 143 -40.95 -13.54 -6.03
CA ASN A 143 -42.13 -14.34 -6.27
C ASN A 143 -42.91 -14.33 -4.96
N GLN A 144 -43.82 -13.35 -4.80
CA GLN A 144 -44.47 -13.00 -3.53
C GLN A 144 -45.13 -14.19 -2.80
N LYS A 145 -45.36 -15.29 -3.50
CA LYS A 145 -45.94 -16.53 -2.97
C LYS A 145 -45.02 -17.33 -2.04
N LYS A 146 -43.69 -17.26 -2.19
CA LYS A 146 -42.73 -17.97 -1.32
C LYS A 146 -41.70 -17.00 -0.77
N GLY A 147 -41.91 -16.52 0.46
CA GLY A 147 -40.93 -15.68 1.16
C GLY A 147 -39.58 -16.40 1.29
N MET A 148 -38.48 -15.65 1.35
CA MET A 148 -37.11 -16.19 1.41
C MET A 148 -36.55 -16.08 2.83
N ILE A 149 -35.74 -17.04 3.26
CA ILE A 149 -34.96 -16.96 4.51
C ILE A 149 -33.47 -16.74 4.28
N GLY A 150 -32.99 -16.99 3.06
CA GLY A 150 -31.65 -16.61 2.67
C GLY A 150 -31.29 -16.93 1.22
N LEU A 151 -30.12 -16.46 0.84
CA LEU A 151 -29.53 -16.59 -0.49
C LEU A 151 -28.03 -16.81 -0.32
N ASP A 152 -27.47 -17.80 -1.00
CA ASP A 152 -26.03 -17.93 -1.19
C ASP A 152 -25.69 -17.69 -2.65
N LEU A 153 -24.85 -16.69 -2.89
CA LEU A 153 -24.45 -16.27 -4.22
C LEU A 153 -22.96 -16.57 -4.43
N PRO A 154 -22.61 -17.56 -5.26
CA PRO A 154 -21.23 -17.76 -5.69
C PRO A 154 -20.77 -16.58 -6.55
N LEU A 155 -19.62 -16.01 -6.21
CA LEU A 155 -19.04 -14.85 -6.86
C LEU A 155 -17.65 -15.17 -7.39
N THR A 156 -17.45 -14.84 -8.66
CA THR A 156 -16.14 -14.79 -9.29
C THR A 156 -15.96 -13.42 -9.93
N ILE A 157 -15.00 -12.65 -9.42
CA ILE A 157 -14.76 -11.27 -9.85
C ILE A 157 -13.32 -11.17 -10.33
N ALA A 158 -13.08 -10.80 -11.58
CA ALA A 158 -11.72 -10.58 -12.06
C ALA A 158 -11.04 -9.44 -11.30
N LEU A 159 -9.75 -9.61 -11.02
CA LEU A 159 -8.90 -8.52 -10.58
C LEU A 159 -8.20 -7.93 -11.81
N PRO A 160 -8.28 -6.62 -12.06
CA PRO A 160 -7.62 -6.02 -13.20
C PRO A 160 -6.10 -6.05 -13.04
N ASP A 161 -5.36 -6.15 -14.14
CA ASP A 161 -3.89 -6.27 -14.12
C ASP A 161 -3.19 -5.09 -13.44
N ASN A 162 -3.81 -3.90 -13.53
CA ASN A 162 -3.33 -2.67 -12.93
C ASN A 162 -3.88 -2.42 -11.52
N ILE A 163 -4.55 -3.38 -10.89
CA ILE A 163 -4.96 -3.25 -9.48
C ILE A 163 -3.73 -2.96 -8.63
N LYS A 164 -3.79 -1.89 -7.83
CA LYS A 164 -2.70 -1.55 -6.91
C LYS A 164 -2.74 -2.50 -5.73
N GLU A 165 -1.56 -2.91 -5.26
CA GLU A 165 -1.47 -3.74 -4.06
C GLU A 165 -1.96 -2.99 -2.83
N THR A 166 -2.48 -3.74 -1.87
CA THR A 166 -2.80 -3.21 -0.55
C THR A 166 -1.50 -2.80 0.12
N ASN A 167 -1.36 -1.51 0.42
CA ASN A 167 -0.13 -0.96 0.96
C ASN A 167 -0.44 0.25 1.85
N TYR A 168 0.31 0.40 2.94
CA TYR A 168 0.26 1.52 3.85
C TYR A 168 1.66 2.09 3.97
N ASN A 169 1.81 3.32 3.48
CA ASN A 169 3.03 4.07 3.58
C ASN A 169 2.81 5.23 4.54
N GLU A 170 3.49 5.20 5.68
CA GLU A 170 3.33 6.22 6.73
C GLU A 170 3.55 7.65 6.21
N LYS A 171 4.45 7.84 5.23
CA LYS A 171 4.83 9.15 4.71
C LYS A 171 3.87 9.69 3.68
N PHE A 172 3.38 8.83 2.79
CA PHE A 172 2.71 9.27 1.57
C PHE A 172 1.23 8.97 1.54
N GLY A 173 0.80 7.81 2.02
CA GLY A 173 -0.57 7.37 1.85
C GLY A 173 -0.76 5.86 1.82
N ASN A 174 -1.99 5.44 1.57
CA ASN A 174 -2.38 4.06 1.60
C ASN A 174 -3.31 3.67 0.44
N CYS A 175 -3.38 2.37 0.21
CA CYS A 175 -4.21 1.73 -0.79
C CYS A 175 -4.92 0.55 -0.14
N ILE A 176 -6.25 0.54 -0.20
CA ILE A 176 -7.09 -0.56 0.26
C ILE A 176 -8.05 -0.98 -0.84
N THR A 177 -8.35 -2.27 -0.92
CA THR A 177 -9.40 -2.80 -1.80
C THR A 177 -10.51 -3.37 -0.93
N CYS A 178 -11.76 -3.03 -1.23
CA CYS A 178 -12.92 -3.54 -0.50
C CYS A 178 -13.99 -4.10 -1.43
N LEU A 179 -14.59 -5.20 -0.97
CA LEU A 179 -15.80 -5.79 -1.50
C LEU A 179 -16.98 -5.31 -0.66
N GLU A 180 -17.85 -4.52 -1.26
CA GLU A 180 -19.07 -4.02 -0.65
C GLU A 180 -20.29 -4.75 -1.20
N CYS A 181 -21.23 -5.06 -0.30
CA CYS A 181 -22.54 -5.59 -0.64
C CYS A 181 -23.62 -4.74 0.02
N ASN A 182 -24.50 -4.15 -0.79
CA ASN A 182 -25.67 -3.42 -0.35
C ASN A 182 -26.92 -4.24 -0.68
N VAL A 183 -27.69 -4.59 0.35
CA VAL A 183 -28.92 -5.37 0.23
C VAL A 183 -30.11 -4.47 0.57
N GLN A 184 -30.93 -4.18 -0.43
CA GLN A 184 -32.21 -3.49 -0.25
C GLN A 184 -33.30 -4.52 0.06
N TYR A 185 -34.02 -4.29 1.16
CA TYR A 185 -35.09 -5.16 1.64
C TYR A 185 -36.28 -4.34 2.17
N ASP A 186 -37.47 -4.96 2.14
CA ASP A 186 -38.74 -4.38 2.58
C ASP A 186 -38.99 -2.96 2.03
N SER A 187 -38.66 -2.75 0.75
CA SER A 187 -38.85 -1.52 -0.05
C SER A 187 -38.14 -0.24 0.40
N LYS A 188 -37.60 -0.20 1.61
CA LYS A 188 -37.04 1.05 2.19
C LYS A 188 -35.72 0.86 2.93
N HIS A 189 -35.37 -0.36 3.33
CA HIS A 189 -34.20 -0.59 4.16
C HIS A 189 -33.01 -1.07 3.33
N VAL A 190 -31.81 -0.61 3.70
CA VAL A 190 -30.55 -1.05 3.10
C VAL A 190 -29.64 -1.56 4.20
N LYS A 191 -29.16 -2.80 4.05
CA LYS A 191 -28.07 -3.34 4.86
C LYS A 191 -26.79 -3.33 4.02
N THR A 192 -25.75 -2.73 4.57
CA THR A 192 -24.42 -2.69 3.95
C THR A 192 -23.48 -3.63 4.68
N PHE A 193 -22.69 -4.35 3.90
CA PHE A 193 -21.55 -5.14 4.33
C PHE A 193 -20.33 -4.70 3.54
N SER A 194 -19.19 -4.55 4.21
CA SER A 194 -17.92 -4.21 3.58
C SER A 194 -16.85 -5.14 4.13
N HIS A 195 -16.09 -5.76 3.24
CA HIS A 195 -14.99 -6.63 3.59
C HIS A 195 -13.74 -6.19 2.84
N MET A 196 -12.63 -6.07 3.57
CA MET A 196 -11.35 -5.71 2.97
C MET A 196 -10.72 -6.92 2.31
N ILE A 197 -10.15 -6.70 1.13
CA ILE A 197 -9.45 -7.70 0.36
C ILE A 197 -7.98 -7.30 0.33
N ASN A 198 -7.12 -8.15 0.90
CA ASN A 198 -5.68 -7.94 0.82
C ASN A 198 -5.18 -8.35 -0.57
N VAL A 199 -4.75 -7.37 -1.37
CA VAL A 199 -4.26 -7.59 -2.73
C VAL A 199 -2.75 -7.57 -2.72
N ASP A 200 -2.12 -8.73 -2.89
CA ASP A 200 -0.67 -8.84 -3.03
C ASP A 200 -0.27 -9.00 -4.49
N ARG A 201 0.57 -8.09 -5.00
CA ARG A 201 1.11 -8.19 -6.36
C ARG A 201 2.42 -8.98 -6.44
N PHE A 202 2.58 -9.65 -7.57
CA PHE A 202 3.71 -10.55 -7.87
C PHE A 202 4.65 -9.98 -8.95
N THR A 203 4.57 -8.67 -9.23
CA THR A 203 5.34 -8.02 -10.31
C THR A 203 6.79 -7.73 -9.94
N ASN A 204 7.05 -7.44 -8.66
CA ASN A 204 8.35 -6.98 -8.19
C ASN A 204 9.09 -8.14 -7.49
N LEU A 205 9.47 -9.19 -8.22
CA LEU A 205 10.26 -10.29 -7.66
C LEU A 205 11.76 -10.02 -7.88
N PRO A 206 12.62 -10.13 -6.85
CA PRO A 206 14.06 -9.87 -6.96
C PRO A 206 14.79 -11.04 -7.65
N SER A 207 14.44 -11.30 -8.91
CA SER A 207 15.11 -12.27 -9.79
C SER A 207 16.00 -11.56 -10.80
N LYS A 208 17.08 -12.22 -11.22
CA LYS A 208 18.03 -11.66 -12.20
C LYS A 208 17.42 -11.57 -13.61
N GLU A 209 16.41 -12.38 -13.88
CA GLU A 209 15.71 -12.42 -15.17
C GLU A 209 14.81 -11.20 -15.32
N LEU A 210 14.06 -10.84 -14.27
CA LEU A 210 13.17 -9.67 -14.27
C LEU A 210 13.94 -8.36 -14.05
N PHE A 211 15.01 -8.41 -13.26
CA PHE A 211 15.78 -7.23 -12.88
C PHE A 211 17.29 -7.46 -13.14
N PRO A 212 17.72 -7.40 -14.42
CA PRO A 212 19.11 -7.59 -14.78
C PRO A 212 19.98 -6.42 -14.28
N ARG A 213 21.28 -6.67 -14.15
CA ARG A 213 22.26 -5.66 -13.74
C ARG A 213 22.17 -4.39 -14.60
N VAL A 214 22.26 -3.23 -13.97
CA VAL A 214 22.31 -1.93 -14.67
C VAL A 214 23.76 -1.47 -14.77
N SER A 215 24.19 -1.06 -15.96
CA SER A 215 25.51 -0.44 -16.15
C SER A 215 25.39 0.76 -17.09
N LYS A 216 25.85 1.94 -16.66
CA LYS A 216 25.73 3.17 -17.43
C LYS A 216 27.02 3.98 -17.38
N LYS A 217 27.38 4.57 -18.51
CA LYS A 217 28.49 5.52 -18.66
C LYS A 217 27.91 6.90 -18.93
N MET A 218 28.37 7.90 -18.21
CA MET A 218 27.95 9.29 -18.39
C MET A 218 29.12 10.26 -18.23
N ARG A 219 28.93 11.48 -18.72
CA ARG A 219 29.89 12.58 -18.53
C ARG A 219 29.38 13.51 -17.43
N SER A 220 30.29 14.13 -16.70
CA SER A 220 29.96 15.19 -15.76
C SER A 220 29.29 16.38 -16.49
N PRO A 221 28.51 17.23 -15.80
CA PRO A 221 27.85 18.38 -16.42
C PRO A 221 28.82 19.35 -17.12
N ASP A 222 30.05 19.45 -16.61
CA ASP A 222 31.14 20.25 -17.19
C ASP A 222 31.98 19.47 -18.22
N LYS A 223 31.60 18.23 -18.56
CA LYS A 223 32.27 17.32 -19.49
C LYS A 223 33.75 17.04 -19.15
N ARG A 224 34.17 17.27 -17.91
CA ARG A 224 35.55 17.04 -17.45
C ARG A 224 35.82 15.61 -16.99
N PHE A 225 34.78 14.89 -16.59
CA PHE A 225 34.89 13.54 -16.04
C PHE A 225 33.97 12.58 -16.77
N ILE A 226 34.44 11.35 -16.94
CA ILE A 226 33.65 10.19 -17.33
C ILE A 226 33.39 9.38 -16.08
N ILE A 227 32.12 9.07 -15.83
CA ILE A 227 31.68 8.21 -14.75
C ILE A 227 31.05 6.96 -15.36
N HIS A 228 31.51 5.79 -14.93
CA HIS A 228 30.89 4.51 -15.23
C HIS A 228 30.39 3.93 -13.93
N TYR A 229 29.09 3.62 -13.84
CA TYR A 229 28.54 2.99 -12.65
C TYR A 229 27.77 1.73 -13.00
N ARG A 230 27.67 0.84 -12.01
CA ARG A 230 26.99 -0.44 -12.10
C ARG A 230 26.20 -0.70 -10.82
N VAL A 231 24.96 -1.15 -10.99
CA VAL A 231 24.12 -1.68 -9.91
C VAL A 231 23.86 -3.15 -10.21
N ASP A 232 24.39 -4.05 -9.38
CA ASP A 232 24.35 -5.49 -9.67
C ASP A 232 22.98 -6.12 -9.43
N ASN A 233 22.22 -5.59 -8.48
CA ASN A 233 20.90 -6.05 -8.10
C ASN A 233 19.95 -4.85 -7.96
N PRO A 234 19.38 -4.33 -9.05
CA PRO A 234 18.51 -3.16 -9.00
C PRO A 234 17.17 -3.41 -8.31
N CYS A 235 16.79 -4.68 -8.08
CA CYS A 235 15.66 -5.06 -7.23
C CYS A 235 16.18 -5.73 -5.95
N VAL A 236 15.80 -5.17 -4.81
CA VAL A 236 16.21 -5.59 -3.46
C VAL A 236 14.99 -5.70 -2.56
N THR A 237 15.09 -6.44 -1.47
CA THR A 237 13.96 -6.66 -0.55
C THR A 237 13.96 -5.66 0.59
N THR A 238 13.00 -5.81 1.51
CA THR A 238 12.86 -4.98 2.72
C THR A 238 14.00 -5.13 3.73
N ASP A 239 14.86 -6.15 3.58
CA ASP A 239 16.11 -6.34 4.34
C ASP A 239 17.12 -7.07 3.44
N ASP A 240 17.85 -6.30 2.63
CA ASP A 240 18.84 -6.80 1.66
C ASP A 240 19.97 -5.77 1.46
N VAL A 241 20.97 -6.12 0.65
CA VAL A 241 22.12 -5.28 0.33
C VAL A 241 22.12 -4.93 -1.15
N LEU A 242 22.00 -3.64 -1.46
CA LEU A 242 22.16 -3.09 -2.80
C LEU A 242 23.66 -2.91 -3.11
N LYS A 243 24.14 -3.56 -4.17
CA LYS A 243 25.55 -3.56 -4.55
C LYS A 243 25.82 -2.59 -5.70
N VAL A 244 26.74 -1.66 -5.47
CA VAL A 244 27.03 -0.55 -6.39
C VAL A 244 28.53 -0.46 -6.63
N SER A 245 28.93 -0.37 -7.90
CA SER A 245 30.31 -0.09 -8.33
C SER A 245 30.33 1.21 -9.12
N VAL A 246 31.34 2.05 -8.90
CA VAL A 246 31.49 3.35 -9.54
C VAL A 246 32.95 3.60 -9.88
N ASP A 247 33.19 3.99 -11.13
CA ASP A 247 34.47 4.40 -11.65
C ASP A 247 34.38 5.84 -12.13
N ILE A 248 35.29 6.69 -11.66
CA ILE A 248 35.41 8.08 -12.12
C ILE A 248 36.82 8.36 -12.64
N LYS A 249 36.91 8.93 -13.85
CA LYS A 249 38.18 9.35 -14.47
C LYS A 249 38.02 10.63 -15.29
N PRO A 250 39.11 11.36 -15.60
CA PRO A 250 39.06 12.49 -16.52
C PRO A 250 38.55 12.07 -17.90
N ASP A 251 37.83 12.96 -18.57
CA ASP A 251 37.45 12.79 -19.97
C ASP A 251 38.61 13.23 -20.88
N PRO A 252 39.23 12.31 -21.64
CA PRO A 252 40.35 12.66 -22.53
C PRO A 252 39.93 13.55 -23.70
N SER A 253 38.63 13.63 -24.00
CA SER A 253 38.07 14.48 -25.07
C SER A 253 37.70 15.89 -24.62
N SER A 254 37.96 16.23 -23.35
CA SER A 254 37.68 17.56 -22.82
C SER A 254 38.80 18.54 -23.19
N ASP A 255 38.48 19.73 -23.71
CA ASP A 255 39.47 20.80 -23.95
C ASP A 255 40.23 21.18 -22.65
N ALA A 256 39.61 20.96 -21.48
CA ALA A 256 40.23 21.14 -20.18
C ALA A 256 41.34 20.12 -19.87
N PHE A 257 41.35 18.95 -20.53
CA PHE A 257 42.39 17.94 -20.42
C PHE A 257 43.70 18.42 -21.04
N GLU A 258 43.63 19.10 -22.19
CA GLU A 258 44.81 19.72 -22.82
C GLU A 258 45.42 20.82 -21.94
N MET A 259 44.60 21.64 -21.28
CA MET A 259 45.09 22.70 -20.39
C MET A 259 45.67 22.17 -19.08
N GLN A 260 45.21 21.01 -18.57
CA GLN A 260 45.77 20.38 -17.37
C GLN A 260 47.15 19.75 -17.62
N ASN A 261 47.42 19.27 -18.83
CA ASN A 261 48.72 18.71 -19.19
C ASN A 261 49.76 19.77 -19.58
N LYS A 262 49.33 20.95 -20.07
CA LYS A 262 50.22 22.01 -20.57
C LYS A 262 50.66 23.06 -19.51
N GLY A 263 50.12 23.06 -18.29
CA GLY A 263 50.41 24.09 -17.26
C GLY A 263 50.78 23.54 -15.88
N LEU A 264 52.06 23.17 -15.68
CA LEU A 264 52.50 22.31 -14.57
C LEU A 264 52.81 23.00 -13.22
N LEU A 265 52.60 24.31 -13.02
CA LEU A 265 53.06 24.98 -11.79
C LEU A 265 52.00 25.66 -10.92
N PHE A 266 50.80 25.99 -11.42
CA PHE A 266 49.81 26.76 -10.64
C PHE A 266 48.35 26.29 -10.70
N ASN A 267 48.03 25.22 -11.42
CA ASN A 267 46.65 24.74 -11.50
C ASN A 267 46.29 23.83 -10.31
N LYS A 268 45.31 24.26 -9.52
CA LYS A 268 44.75 23.50 -8.39
C LYS A 268 44.17 22.17 -8.91
N LYS A 269 44.84 21.06 -8.60
CA LYS A 269 44.37 19.71 -8.95
C LYS A 269 42.96 19.48 -8.39
N THR A 270 42.05 18.98 -9.22
CA THR A 270 40.69 18.64 -8.77
C THR A 270 40.74 17.39 -7.90
N LYS A 271 40.14 17.46 -6.71
CA LYS A 271 40.07 16.37 -5.74
C LYS A 271 38.62 15.94 -5.54
N LEU A 272 38.40 14.63 -5.51
CA LEU A 272 37.16 14.01 -5.04
C LEU A 272 37.21 13.97 -3.50
N LYS A 273 36.38 14.77 -2.84
CA LYS A 273 36.34 14.90 -1.38
C LYS A 273 35.66 13.69 -0.76
N HIS A 274 34.40 13.46 -1.13
CA HIS A 274 33.63 12.30 -0.70
C HIS A 274 32.56 11.93 -1.73
N VAL A 275 32.07 10.70 -1.64
CA VAL A 275 30.92 10.20 -2.40
C VAL A 275 29.79 9.89 -1.43
N VAL A 276 28.61 10.45 -1.69
CA VAL A 276 27.41 10.21 -0.90
C VAL A 276 26.48 9.30 -1.68
N PHE A 277 26.09 8.19 -1.10
CA PHE A 277 25.06 7.30 -1.61
C PHE A 277 23.79 7.51 -0.78
N GLN A 278 22.66 7.75 -1.43
CA GLN A 278 21.38 7.92 -0.76
C GLN A 278 20.34 7.02 -1.42
N ILE A 279 19.56 6.31 -0.61
CA ILE A 279 18.34 5.67 -1.09
C ILE A 279 17.19 6.57 -0.72
N LYS A 280 16.46 7.01 -1.74
CA LYS A 280 15.31 7.88 -1.61
C LYS A 280 14.05 7.13 -2.01
N GLU A 281 13.01 7.37 -1.25
CA GLU A 281 11.64 7.02 -1.57
C GLU A 281 10.95 8.30 -2.09
N VAL A 282 10.25 8.20 -3.21
CA VAL A 282 9.67 9.34 -3.93
C VAL A 282 8.20 9.08 -4.22
N LEU A 283 7.35 10.02 -3.81
CA LEU A 283 5.94 10.05 -4.18
C LEU A 283 5.78 10.63 -5.57
N GLN A 284 5.23 9.85 -6.49
CA GLN A 284 4.76 10.31 -7.78
C GLN A 284 3.24 10.34 -7.77
N VAL A 285 2.63 11.53 -7.86
CA VAL A 285 1.18 11.64 -7.99
C VAL A 285 0.80 11.70 -9.45
N ASN A 286 -0.10 10.80 -9.85
CA ASN A 286 -0.61 10.70 -11.20
C ASN A 286 -1.85 11.60 -11.28
N ASP A 287 -1.62 12.88 -11.58
CA ASP A 287 -2.72 13.83 -11.69
C ASP A 287 -3.56 13.50 -12.94
N THR A 288 -4.75 12.94 -12.73
CA THR A 288 -5.74 12.70 -13.79
C THR A 288 -6.55 13.95 -14.12
N THR A 289 -6.34 15.06 -13.40
CA THR A 289 -7.10 16.31 -13.58
C THR A 289 -6.45 17.27 -14.55
N GLY A 290 -6.25 16.84 -15.81
CA GLY A 290 -6.25 17.74 -16.98
C GLY A 290 -5.49 19.07 -16.89
N ALA A 291 -4.38 19.15 -16.16
CA ALA A 291 -3.46 20.28 -16.28
C ALA A 291 -2.76 20.12 -17.62
N VAL A 292 -3.32 20.79 -18.63
CA VAL A 292 -2.75 20.96 -19.96
C VAL A 292 -1.26 21.24 -19.79
N ALA A 293 -0.44 20.28 -20.19
CA ALA A 293 0.99 20.48 -20.35
C ALA A 293 1.16 21.57 -21.41
N THR A 294 1.34 22.81 -20.97
CA THR A 294 1.91 23.85 -21.83
C THR A 294 3.33 23.39 -22.13
N SER A 295 3.47 22.85 -23.33
CA SER A 295 4.71 22.52 -23.99
C SER A 295 5.64 23.73 -24.00
N SER A 296 6.61 23.78 -23.09
CA SER A 296 7.83 24.53 -23.30
C SER A 296 8.96 23.53 -23.54
N HIS A 297 9.43 23.52 -24.79
CA HIS A 297 10.67 22.90 -25.19
C HIS A 297 11.82 23.51 -24.37
N HIS A 298 12.49 22.70 -23.54
CA HIS A 298 13.95 22.53 -23.50
C HIS A 298 14.40 21.83 -22.19
N HIS A 299 15.09 20.71 -22.38
CA HIS A 299 16.09 20.08 -21.48
C HIS A 299 15.83 20.01 -19.96
N HIS A 300 15.17 18.94 -19.51
CA HIS A 300 15.56 17.99 -18.44
C HIS A 300 14.30 17.24 -17.96
N PRO A 301 14.36 15.93 -17.62
CA PRO A 301 13.22 15.21 -17.07
C PRO A 301 13.07 15.58 -15.58
N HIS A 302 12.63 16.80 -15.31
CA HIS A 302 12.16 17.21 -13.98
C HIS A 302 10.65 17.02 -13.88
N LEU A 303 10.25 16.44 -12.75
CA LEU A 303 8.90 16.02 -12.38
C LEU A 303 7.85 17.15 -12.51
N PRO A 304 6.59 16.83 -12.87
CA PRO A 304 5.52 17.82 -12.99
C PRO A 304 5.11 18.41 -11.61
N HIS A 305 5.26 19.73 -11.49
CA HIS A 305 4.97 20.55 -10.31
C HIS A 305 3.49 20.90 -10.12
N ASN A 306 2.59 19.95 -9.87
CA ASN A 306 1.25 20.35 -9.38
C ASN A 306 0.63 19.53 -8.26
N ILE A 307 1.29 18.46 -7.83
CA ILE A 307 1.21 17.94 -6.45
C ILE A 307 2.65 17.59 -6.09
N ASP A 308 3.26 18.35 -5.17
CA ASP A 308 4.67 18.27 -4.78
C ASP A 308 5.19 16.83 -4.79
N SER A 309 6.16 16.52 -5.67
CA SER A 309 6.90 15.26 -5.59
C SER A 309 7.60 15.24 -4.23
N ARG A 310 7.09 14.43 -3.29
CA ARG A 310 7.66 14.33 -1.95
C ARG A 310 8.77 13.30 -1.97
N GLU A 311 9.92 13.68 -1.43
CA GLU A 311 11.04 12.77 -1.24
C GLU A 311 11.23 12.47 0.24
N ASN A 312 11.47 11.21 0.56
CA ASN A 312 11.85 10.73 1.87
C ASN A 312 13.17 9.98 1.73
N VAL A 313 14.20 10.39 2.48
CA VAL A 313 15.51 9.73 2.44
C VAL A 313 15.46 8.53 3.38
N LEU A 314 15.52 7.33 2.82
CA LEU A 314 15.49 6.08 3.59
C LEU A 314 16.85 5.80 4.24
N CYS A 315 17.94 6.02 3.51
CA CYS A 315 19.29 5.90 4.05
C CYS A 315 20.26 6.85 3.34
N THR A 316 21.33 7.23 4.04
CA THR A 316 22.46 8.00 3.50
C THR A 316 23.75 7.40 4.02
N PHE A 317 24.71 7.20 3.12
CA PHE A 317 26.06 6.80 3.44
C PHE A 317 27.05 7.74 2.75
N THR A 318 28.09 8.15 3.47
CA THR A 318 29.13 9.04 2.94
C THR A 318 30.48 8.34 3.06
N GLN A 319 31.17 8.22 1.93
CA GLN A 319 32.54 7.71 1.87
C GLN A 319 33.52 8.86 1.65
N ASP A 320 34.33 9.15 2.65
CA ASP A 320 35.43 10.11 2.52
C ASP A 320 36.57 9.52 1.69
N MET A 321 37.02 10.28 0.69
CA MET A 321 38.01 9.83 -0.30
C MET A 321 39.25 10.71 -0.27
N ASN A 322 39.08 12.03 -0.33
CA ASN A 322 40.15 13.03 -0.44
C ASN A 322 41.22 12.70 -1.51
N LYS A 323 40.83 12.04 -2.61
CA LYS A 323 41.75 11.60 -3.68
C LYS A 323 41.82 12.63 -4.81
N VAL A 324 43.01 12.90 -5.31
CA VAL A 324 43.20 13.68 -6.55
C VAL A 324 42.75 12.81 -7.72
N ILE A 325 41.91 13.36 -8.60
CA ILE A 325 41.49 12.64 -9.81
C ILE A 325 42.65 12.69 -10.81
N SER A 326 43.28 11.55 -11.05
CA SER A 326 44.39 11.36 -11.99
C SER A 326 43.91 10.68 -13.27
N LEU A 327 44.82 10.36 -14.21
CA LEU A 327 44.48 9.60 -15.42
C LEU A 327 43.91 8.20 -15.11
N ASN A 328 44.33 7.61 -13.98
CA ASN A 328 43.82 6.33 -13.54
C ASN A 328 42.42 6.51 -12.92
N PRO A 329 41.47 5.61 -13.23
CA PRO A 329 40.15 5.63 -12.62
C PRO A 329 40.21 5.43 -11.11
N ILE A 330 39.38 6.18 -10.40
CA ILE A 330 39.09 5.90 -8.99
C ILE A 330 37.93 4.92 -8.97
N HIS A 331 38.21 3.70 -8.54
CA HIS A 331 37.25 2.63 -8.32
C HIS A 331 36.63 2.73 -6.93
N ILE A 332 35.31 2.60 -6.85
CA ILE A 332 34.53 2.68 -5.62
C ILE A 332 33.49 1.55 -5.66
N ASP A 333 33.65 0.56 -4.79
CA ASP A 333 32.65 -0.48 -4.56
C ASP A 333 31.98 -0.24 -3.21
N HIS A 334 30.66 -0.28 -3.20
CA HIS A 334 29.89 -0.06 -1.99
C HIS A 334 28.64 -0.94 -1.91
N ASN A 335 28.37 -1.41 -0.67
CA ASN A 335 27.26 -2.28 -0.33
C ASN A 335 26.31 -1.52 0.60
N LEU A 336 25.19 -1.04 0.03
CA LEU A 336 24.17 -0.29 0.76
C LEU A 336 23.17 -1.24 1.40
N ARG A 337 23.08 -1.23 2.74
CA ARG A 337 22.01 -1.96 3.42
C ARG A 337 20.68 -1.24 3.24
N VAL A 338 19.69 -1.96 2.71
CA VAL A 338 18.31 -1.53 2.60
C VAL A 338 17.54 -2.15 3.76
N PHE A 339 16.82 -1.33 4.52
CA PHE A 339 16.02 -1.79 5.64
C PHE A 339 14.71 -1.01 5.72
N THR A 340 13.64 -1.61 5.22
CA THR A 340 12.28 -1.06 5.21
C THR A 340 11.26 -1.96 5.89
N LYS A 341 11.71 -2.94 6.70
CA LYS A 341 10.84 -3.73 7.57
C LYS A 341 10.11 -2.83 8.58
N ASP A 342 8.86 -3.17 8.87
CA ASP A 342 8.10 -2.51 9.92
C ASP A 342 8.78 -2.71 11.29
N LYS A 343 8.76 -1.67 12.13
CA LYS A 343 9.43 -1.69 13.43
C LYS A 343 8.77 -2.67 14.39
N PHE A 344 7.43 -2.77 14.38
CA PHE A 344 6.71 -3.70 15.24
C PHE A 344 6.90 -5.14 14.77
N PHE A 345 6.86 -5.36 13.46
CA PHE A 345 7.18 -6.67 12.90
C PHE A 345 8.61 -7.12 13.21
N ARG A 346 9.58 -6.21 13.10
CA ARG A 346 10.96 -6.50 13.49
C ARG A 346 11.07 -6.92 14.95
N ASN A 347 10.40 -6.21 15.86
CA ASN A 347 10.40 -6.57 17.28
C ASN A 347 9.79 -7.96 17.47
N TYR A 348 8.69 -8.26 16.78
CA TYR A 348 8.09 -9.58 16.79
C TYR A 348 9.03 -10.67 16.27
N GLU A 349 9.75 -10.45 15.15
CA GLU A 349 10.74 -11.40 14.63
C GLU A 349 11.86 -11.65 15.65
N ILE A 350 12.36 -10.60 16.30
CA ILE A 350 13.40 -10.70 17.33
C ILE A 350 12.89 -11.51 18.52
N THR A 351 11.73 -11.16 19.08
CA THR A 351 11.15 -11.87 20.23
C THR A 351 10.80 -13.33 19.89
N SER A 352 10.39 -13.61 18.66
CA SER A 352 10.12 -14.98 18.21
C SER A 352 11.38 -15.86 18.13
N GLN A 353 12.56 -15.24 18.05
CA GLN A 353 13.86 -15.91 18.04
C GLN A 353 14.53 -15.95 19.42
N GLU A 354 13.91 -15.37 20.46
CA GLU A 354 14.48 -15.41 21.80
C GLU A 354 14.51 -16.86 22.32
N PRO A 355 15.61 -17.29 22.98
CA PRO A 355 15.75 -18.65 23.51
C PRO A 355 14.58 -19.05 24.42
N GLU A 356 14.04 -18.12 25.20
CA GLU A 356 12.91 -18.36 26.09
C GLU A 356 11.64 -18.78 25.32
N PHE A 357 11.43 -18.22 24.13
CA PHE A 357 10.32 -18.58 23.24
C PHE A 357 10.59 -19.89 22.48
N LEU A 358 11.81 -20.06 21.96
CA LEU A 358 12.19 -21.23 21.18
C LEU A 358 12.28 -22.52 22.02
N TYR A 359 12.83 -22.42 23.22
CA TYR A 359 13.14 -23.57 24.07
C TYR A 359 12.14 -23.79 25.19
N LYS A 360 11.10 -22.94 25.31
CA LYS A 360 10.09 -22.98 26.40
C LYS A 360 10.74 -23.28 27.75
N LEU A 361 11.77 -22.50 28.10
CA LEU A 361 12.62 -22.78 29.25
C LEU A 361 11.74 -23.01 30.50
N PRO A 362 12.03 -24.02 31.33
CA PRO A 362 11.27 -24.28 32.54
C PRO A 362 11.23 -23.01 33.40
N LYS A 363 10.04 -22.62 33.89
CA LYS A 363 9.80 -21.44 34.73
C LYS A 363 10.51 -21.47 36.11
N ASN A 364 11.45 -22.39 36.31
CA ASN A 364 12.02 -22.74 37.61
C ASN A 364 13.49 -22.31 37.81
N VAL A 365 14.02 -21.41 36.99
CA VAL A 365 15.26 -20.70 37.38
C VAL A 365 14.85 -19.43 38.09
N ALA A 366 14.64 -19.57 39.39
CA ALA A 366 14.41 -18.46 40.30
C ALA A 366 15.66 -17.56 40.34
N ASP A 367 15.68 -16.53 39.50
CA ASP A 367 16.53 -15.36 39.71
C ASP A 367 15.64 -14.10 39.69
N PRO A 368 15.02 -13.74 40.83
CA PRO A 368 13.91 -12.79 40.88
C PRO A 368 14.32 -11.32 40.77
N THR A 369 15.55 -10.99 40.33
CA THR A 369 16.06 -9.62 40.42
C THR A 369 16.22 -8.86 39.10
N LYS A 370 16.10 -9.47 37.90
CA LYS A 370 16.26 -8.71 36.63
C LYS A 370 15.45 -9.15 35.40
N GLN A 371 14.45 -10.03 35.51
CA GLN A 371 13.59 -10.33 34.36
C GLN A 371 12.36 -9.42 34.39
N GLY A 372 12.42 -8.33 33.62
CA GLY A 372 11.24 -7.51 33.35
C GLY A 372 10.15 -8.36 32.72
N ASP A 373 8.90 -8.21 33.18
CA ASP A 373 7.74 -8.95 32.68
C ASP A 373 7.71 -8.96 31.15
N ILE A 374 7.89 -10.14 30.56
CA ILE A 374 7.74 -10.34 29.11
C ILE A 374 6.26 -10.27 28.78
N LYS A 375 5.82 -9.09 28.33
CA LYS A 375 4.47 -8.91 27.81
C LYS A 375 4.45 -9.39 26.36
N THR A 376 3.74 -10.50 26.12
CA THR A 376 3.31 -10.88 24.76
C THR A 376 2.44 -9.74 24.21
N LEU A 377 3.03 -8.88 23.40
CA LEU A 377 2.30 -7.85 22.67
C LEU A 377 1.66 -8.53 21.46
N LEU A 378 0.36 -8.78 21.53
CA LEU A 378 -0.41 -9.09 20.33
C LEU A 378 -0.25 -7.91 19.37
N LEU A 379 0.30 -8.17 18.18
CA LEU A 379 0.34 -7.20 17.10
C LEU A 379 -1.09 -6.96 16.61
N GLN A 380 -1.78 -6.06 17.27
CA GLN A 380 -3.08 -5.55 16.83
C GLN A 380 -2.82 -4.30 16.00
N ASN A 381 -3.34 -4.27 14.78
CA ASN A 381 -3.31 -3.03 14.01
C ASN A 381 -4.15 -1.99 14.76
N LYS A 382 -3.59 -0.80 14.99
CA LYS A 382 -4.33 0.32 15.60
C LYS A 382 -5.47 0.78 14.70
N ASP A 383 -5.29 0.64 13.39
CA ASP A 383 -6.34 0.83 12.40
C ASP A 383 -6.92 -0.53 12.00
N ASN A 384 -8.11 -0.84 12.51
CA ASN A 384 -8.88 -2.05 12.17
C ASN A 384 -9.16 -2.20 10.65
N ASN A 385 -8.86 -1.16 9.86
CA ASN A 385 -9.16 -1.04 8.44
C ASN A 385 -7.92 -1.24 7.54
N ILE A 386 -6.80 -1.73 8.06
CA ILE A 386 -5.63 -2.04 7.24
C ILE A 386 -5.11 -3.42 7.63
N PRO A 387 -4.87 -4.35 6.69
CA PRO A 387 -4.19 -5.60 7.00
C PRO A 387 -2.80 -5.33 7.59
N PHE A 388 -2.36 -6.16 8.52
CA PHE A 388 -1.02 -6.04 9.09
C PHE A 388 0.04 -6.13 7.98
N GLN A 389 0.98 -5.19 7.96
CA GLN A 389 2.05 -5.13 6.96
C GLN A 389 3.40 -5.36 7.62
N TYR A 390 4.28 -6.02 6.87
CA TYR A 390 5.62 -6.40 7.33
C TYR A 390 6.69 -5.37 6.96
N HIS A 391 6.29 -4.32 6.25
CA HIS A 391 7.16 -3.32 5.66
C HIS A 391 6.54 -1.93 5.80
N ASN A 392 7.40 -0.91 5.77
CA ASN A 392 7.00 0.50 5.80
C ASN A 392 7.11 1.16 4.43
N SER A 393 7.90 0.57 3.53
CA SER A 393 8.20 1.15 2.23
C SER A 393 8.59 0.07 1.22
N ILE A 394 7.84 0.03 0.12
CA ILE A 394 8.04 -0.85 -1.04
C ILE A 394 7.65 -0.10 -2.31
N THR A 395 8.16 -0.54 -3.45
CA THR A 395 7.80 0.07 -4.74
C THR A 395 6.39 -0.34 -5.14
N THR A 396 5.50 0.64 -5.30
CA THR A 396 4.11 0.40 -5.70
C THR A 396 3.72 1.33 -6.85
N HIS A 397 2.91 0.80 -7.77
CA HIS A 397 2.37 1.55 -8.89
C HIS A 397 0.85 1.60 -8.79
N GLY A 398 0.30 2.81 -8.87
CA GLY A 398 -1.13 3.08 -8.69
C GLY A 398 -1.73 3.99 -9.75
N ALA A 399 -3.05 4.02 -9.81
CA ALA A 399 -3.76 4.93 -10.70
C ALA A 399 -3.71 6.37 -10.16
N PHE A 400 -3.74 6.54 -8.83
CA PHE A 400 -3.66 7.86 -8.20
C PHE A 400 -2.23 8.28 -7.88
N PHE A 401 -1.45 7.38 -7.28
CA PHE A 401 -0.06 7.68 -6.95
C PHE A 401 0.81 6.43 -7.00
N SER A 402 2.11 6.61 -7.14
CA SER A 402 3.12 5.57 -7.07
C SER A 402 4.17 5.93 -6.02
N VAL A 403 4.73 4.92 -5.38
CA VAL A 403 5.86 5.06 -4.48
C VAL A 403 7.06 4.44 -5.19
N LEU A 404 8.02 5.28 -5.57
CA LEU A 404 9.20 4.89 -6.33
C LEU A 404 10.45 5.00 -5.49
N HIS A 405 11.50 4.26 -5.86
CA HIS A 405 12.77 4.29 -5.15
C HIS A 405 13.94 4.61 -6.07
N TYR A 406 14.85 5.43 -5.57
CA TYR A 406 16.01 5.90 -6.33
C TYR A 406 17.28 5.77 -5.48
N LEU A 407 18.32 5.21 -6.09
CA LEU A 407 19.69 5.37 -5.67
C LEU A 407 20.22 6.69 -6.21
N THR A 408 20.59 7.60 -5.33
CA THR A 408 21.27 8.85 -5.64
C THR A 408 22.75 8.73 -5.28
N ILE A 409 23.66 8.98 -6.21
CA ILE A 409 25.12 9.00 -5.99
C ILE A 409 25.62 10.42 -6.24
N LYS A 410 26.13 11.08 -5.19
CA LYS A 410 26.64 12.46 -5.24
C LYS A 410 28.16 12.46 -5.05
N PHE A 411 28.87 13.02 -6.01
CA PHE A 411 30.32 13.21 -5.97
C PHE A 411 30.60 14.65 -5.57
N LYS A 412 31.21 14.85 -4.39
CA LYS A 412 31.58 16.17 -3.90
C LYS A 412 33.01 16.51 -4.29
N MET A 413 33.17 17.58 -5.06
CA MET A 413 34.46 18.01 -5.60
C MET A 413 35.01 19.22 -4.85
N ASN A 414 36.33 19.27 -4.63
CA ASN A 414 36.95 20.43 -3.96
C ASN A 414 37.17 21.63 -4.91
N ASN A 415 37.47 21.37 -6.18
CA ASN A 415 37.75 22.36 -7.22
C ASN A 415 37.07 21.95 -8.54
N GLY A 416 35.74 21.85 -8.52
CA GLY A 416 34.92 21.41 -9.65
C GLY A 416 33.44 21.46 -9.30
N LYS A 417 32.56 21.25 -10.30
CA LYS A 417 31.12 21.10 -10.04
C LYS A 417 30.85 19.74 -9.41
N ASP A 418 29.96 19.72 -8.43
CA ASP A 418 29.43 18.48 -7.90
C ASP A 418 28.67 17.72 -8.98
N ILE A 419 28.68 16.39 -8.87
CA ILE A 419 28.02 15.52 -9.84
C ILE A 419 26.99 14.70 -9.08
N GLU A 420 25.78 14.58 -9.63
CA GLU A 420 24.70 13.80 -9.06
C GLU A 420 24.16 12.82 -10.11
N ILE A 421 24.04 11.56 -9.71
CA ILE A 421 23.48 10.48 -10.50
C ILE A 421 22.25 9.98 -9.77
N SER A 422 21.14 9.81 -10.50
CA SER A 422 19.94 9.16 -9.98
C SER A 422 19.64 7.90 -10.80
N GLN A 423 19.42 6.79 -10.12
CA GLN A 423 19.14 5.48 -10.71
C GLN A 423 17.96 4.84 -10.00
N ASN A 424 16.91 4.51 -10.75
CA ASN A 424 15.75 3.80 -10.20
C ASN A 424 16.18 2.44 -9.65
N ILE A 425 15.65 2.10 -8.49
CA ILE A 425 15.75 0.77 -7.90
C ILE A 425 14.34 0.31 -7.51
N THR A 426 14.15 -1.00 -7.40
CA THR A 426 12.88 -1.59 -6.98
C THR A 426 13.04 -2.18 -5.60
N LEU A 427 12.19 -1.75 -4.67
CA LEU A 427 12.03 -2.38 -3.36
C LEU A 427 10.87 -3.36 -3.41
N SER A 428 11.21 -4.64 -3.29
CA SER A 428 10.26 -5.76 -3.25
C SER A 428 9.86 -6.07 -1.81
N LYS A 429 8.59 -6.42 -1.59
CA LYS A 429 8.13 -7.02 -0.34
C LYS A 429 8.53 -8.48 -0.18
N TRP A 430 8.86 -9.16 -1.28
CA TRP A 430 9.10 -10.59 -1.29
C TRP A 430 10.52 -10.90 -0.81
N PRO A 431 10.70 -11.70 0.25
CA PRO A 431 12.02 -12.09 0.72
C PRO A 431 12.77 -12.88 -0.36
N LYS A 432 14.07 -12.63 -0.49
CA LYS A 432 14.92 -13.27 -1.50
C LYS A 432 14.95 -14.79 -1.37
N THR A 433 14.85 -15.28 -0.14
CA THR A 433 14.78 -16.71 0.19
C THR A 433 13.49 -17.38 -0.29
N GLN A 434 12.42 -16.61 -0.52
CA GLN A 434 11.11 -17.12 -0.92
C GLN A 434 10.84 -17.02 -2.42
N VAL A 435 11.70 -16.35 -3.20
CA VAL A 435 11.47 -16.09 -4.63
C VAL A 435 11.15 -17.37 -5.41
N LYS A 436 11.96 -18.42 -5.25
CA LYS A 436 11.73 -19.71 -5.94
C LYS A 436 10.39 -20.35 -5.56
N TYR A 437 9.98 -20.21 -4.31
CA TYR A 437 8.70 -20.73 -3.84
C TYR A 437 7.53 -19.92 -4.45
N ILE A 438 7.69 -18.60 -4.54
CA ILE A 438 6.70 -17.72 -5.17
C ILE A 438 6.58 -18.01 -6.68
N GLU A 439 7.70 -18.22 -7.37
CA GLU A 439 7.71 -18.64 -8.78
C GLU A 439 6.96 -19.97 -8.96
N SER A 440 7.20 -20.95 -8.08
CA SER A 440 6.45 -22.22 -8.10
C SER A 440 4.95 -22.04 -7.84
N ILE A 441 4.55 -21.12 -6.96
CA ILE A 441 3.13 -20.76 -6.77
C ILE A 441 2.56 -20.16 -8.05
N MET A 442 3.29 -19.26 -8.71
CA MET A 442 2.85 -18.65 -9.96
C MET A 442 2.62 -19.72 -11.03
N ASP A 443 3.50 -20.70 -11.16
CA ASP A 443 3.35 -21.82 -12.10
C ASP A 443 2.14 -22.71 -11.78
N SER A 444 1.92 -23.00 -10.50
CA SER A 444 0.74 -23.74 -10.05
C SER A 444 -0.57 -22.97 -10.34
N GLU A 445 -0.57 -21.66 -10.14
CA GLU A 445 -1.72 -20.80 -10.43
C GLU A 445 -1.94 -20.62 -11.94
N ARG A 446 -0.90 -20.66 -12.79
CA ARG A 446 -1.05 -20.75 -14.26
C ARG A 446 -1.81 -22.03 -14.66
N GLN A 447 -1.45 -23.18 -14.09
CA GLN A 447 -2.16 -24.42 -14.38
C GLN A 447 -3.61 -24.37 -13.88
N THR A 448 -3.82 -23.79 -12.69
CA THR A 448 -5.15 -23.57 -12.14
C THR A 448 -5.99 -22.64 -13.03
N ALA A 449 -5.36 -21.62 -13.64
CA ALA A 449 -6.02 -20.71 -14.58
C ALA A 449 -6.49 -21.43 -15.85
N VAL A 450 -5.73 -22.39 -16.38
CA VAL A 450 -6.17 -23.24 -17.50
C VAL A 450 -7.42 -24.03 -17.12
N ASN A 451 -7.42 -24.67 -15.96
CA ASN A 451 -8.58 -25.42 -15.47
C ASN A 451 -9.80 -24.52 -15.24
N ALA A 452 -9.59 -23.33 -14.69
CA ALA A 452 -10.64 -22.36 -14.46
C ALA A 452 -11.25 -21.87 -15.78
N ARG A 453 -10.43 -21.56 -16.79
CA ARG A 453 -10.92 -21.19 -18.13
C ARG A 453 -11.79 -22.30 -18.71
N ASN A 454 -11.32 -23.54 -18.71
CA ASN A 454 -12.09 -24.70 -19.17
C ASN A 454 -13.42 -24.87 -18.40
N PHE A 455 -13.41 -24.64 -17.07
CA PHE A 455 -14.63 -24.68 -16.26
C PHE A 455 -15.63 -23.61 -16.70
N TYR A 456 -15.20 -22.35 -16.78
CA TYR A 456 -16.09 -21.23 -17.12
C TYR A 456 -16.56 -21.26 -18.57
N ASP A 457 -15.80 -21.85 -19.49
CA ASP A 457 -16.23 -22.07 -20.88
C ASP A 457 -17.52 -22.92 -20.94
N ASN A 458 -17.72 -23.85 -20.00
CA ASN A 458 -18.96 -24.62 -19.88
C ASN A 458 -20.16 -23.81 -19.32
N TYR A 459 -19.91 -22.62 -18.76
CA TYR A 459 -20.93 -21.74 -18.17
C TYR A 459 -21.13 -20.43 -18.97
N GLY A 460 -20.73 -20.42 -20.24
CA GLY A 460 -20.88 -19.26 -21.14
C GLY A 460 -19.58 -18.49 -21.41
N GLY A 461 -18.45 -18.95 -20.86
CA GLY A 461 -17.11 -18.42 -21.12
C GLY A 461 -16.78 -17.13 -20.36
N ILE A 462 -15.48 -16.88 -20.23
CA ILE A 462 -14.98 -15.62 -19.70
C ILE A 462 -15.00 -14.58 -20.83
N THR A 463 -15.65 -13.44 -20.60
CA THR A 463 -15.81 -12.40 -21.61
C THR A 463 -15.00 -11.15 -21.27
N ASN A 464 -14.58 -10.40 -22.29
CA ASN A 464 -13.97 -9.08 -22.07
C ASN A 464 -15.07 -8.03 -22.03
N LYS A 465 -15.22 -7.38 -20.88
CA LYS A 465 -16.14 -6.27 -20.71
C LYS A 465 -15.39 -4.96 -20.68
N ARG A 466 -15.81 -4.02 -21.53
CA ARG A 466 -15.35 -2.65 -21.41
C ARG A 466 -15.86 -2.09 -20.09
N ILE A 467 -14.95 -1.57 -19.26
CA ILE A 467 -15.34 -0.86 -18.04
C ILE A 467 -16.16 0.34 -18.50
N PRO A 468 -17.45 0.46 -18.10
CA PRO A 468 -18.26 1.61 -18.50
C PRO A 468 -17.53 2.86 -18.01
N GLU A 469 -17.11 3.70 -18.95
CA GLU A 469 -16.71 5.07 -18.61
C GLU A 469 -17.91 5.64 -17.86
N ALA A 470 -17.75 5.95 -16.57
CA ALA A 470 -18.77 6.69 -15.86
C ALA A 470 -19.07 7.92 -16.73
N ASN A 471 -20.33 8.15 -17.09
CA ASN A 471 -20.79 9.22 -17.98
C ASN A 471 -20.46 10.66 -17.49
N ASP A 472 -19.51 10.82 -16.59
CA ASP A 472 -18.81 12.08 -16.39
C ASP A 472 -17.78 12.22 -17.51
N SER A 473 -18.11 13.07 -18.47
CA SER A 473 -17.40 13.45 -19.69
C SER A 473 -15.98 14.04 -19.50
N GLN A 474 -15.18 13.58 -18.55
CA GLN A 474 -13.86 14.16 -18.23
C GLN A 474 -12.75 13.15 -17.90
N ARG A 475 -12.92 11.85 -18.15
CA ARG A 475 -11.83 10.87 -18.00
C ARG A 475 -11.35 10.33 -19.34
N ARG A 476 -10.66 11.16 -20.14
CA ARG A 476 -9.83 10.68 -21.26
C ARG A 476 -8.37 10.60 -20.82
N ALA A 477 -7.73 9.53 -21.27
CA ALA A 477 -6.49 8.92 -20.80
C ALA A 477 -5.20 9.72 -21.04
N SER A 478 -4.13 9.34 -20.34
CA SER A 478 -2.89 8.89 -20.97
C SER A 478 -1.92 8.29 -19.93
N PHE A 479 -1.89 6.96 -19.85
CA PHE A 479 -0.71 6.24 -19.35
C PHE A 479 0.18 6.04 -20.58
N THR A 480 1.23 6.86 -20.72
CA THR A 480 2.31 6.62 -21.68
C THR A 480 3.26 5.58 -21.11
N ASP A 481 2.77 4.35 -20.97
CA ASP A 481 3.62 3.16 -21.04
C ASP A 481 2.99 2.27 -22.11
N GLN A 482 3.74 2.03 -23.19
CA GLN A 482 3.29 1.36 -24.41
C GLN A 482 2.84 -0.10 -24.20
N SER A 483 2.83 -0.61 -22.96
CA SER A 483 2.31 -1.93 -22.58
C SER A 483 0.86 -1.91 -22.02
N SER A 484 0.22 -0.73 -21.88
CA SER A 484 -1.06 -0.58 -21.14
C SER A 484 -2.33 -0.47 -22.01
N TYR A 485 -2.28 -0.95 -23.26
CA TYR A 485 -3.42 -0.98 -24.20
C TYR A 485 -4.63 -1.81 -23.73
N ASN A 486 -4.51 -2.64 -22.67
CA ASN A 486 -5.61 -3.45 -22.12
C ASN A 486 -6.38 -2.80 -20.95
N SER A 487 -6.02 -1.59 -20.50
CA SER A 487 -6.63 -0.99 -19.29
C SER A 487 -8.12 -0.62 -19.39
N GLN A 488 -8.74 -0.71 -20.57
CA GLN A 488 -10.17 -0.42 -20.78
C GLN A 488 -11.09 -1.64 -20.64
N TYR A 489 -10.52 -2.85 -20.59
CA TYR A 489 -11.29 -4.09 -20.53
C TYR A 489 -10.98 -4.84 -19.23
N ILE A 490 -12.02 -5.37 -18.59
CA ILE A 490 -11.92 -6.29 -17.47
C ILE A 490 -12.56 -7.61 -17.85
N LEU A 491 -11.99 -8.73 -17.40
CA LEU A 491 -12.61 -10.03 -17.57
C LEU A 491 -13.91 -10.08 -16.75
N GLU A 492 -15.02 -10.43 -17.39
CA GLU A 492 -16.29 -10.75 -16.72
C GLU A 492 -16.49 -12.27 -16.76
N TYR A 493 -16.57 -12.86 -15.57
CA TYR A 493 -16.89 -14.27 -15.39
C TYR A 493 -18.40 -14.48 -15.48
N PRO A 494 -18.86 -15.62 -16.00
CA PRO A 494 -20.28 -15.93 -16.03
C PRO A 494 -20.82 -16.11 -14.61
N ILE A 495 -22.10 -15.78 -14.42
CA ILE A 495 -22.75 -15.89 -13.11
C ILE A 495 -23.05 -17.36 -12.85
N LEU A 496 -22.51 -17.89 -11.75
CA LEU A 496 -22.83 -19.23 -11.30
C LEU A 496 -24.22 -19.25 -10.60
N PRO A 497 -24.98 -20.35 -10.71
CA PRO A 497 -26.32 -20.44 -10.13
C PRO A 497 -26.32 -20.19 -8.61
N PRO A 498 -27.17 -19.29 -8.09
CA PRO A 498 -27.30 -19.08 -6.65
C PRO A 498 -28.11 -20.19 -5.96
N SER A 499 -27.86 -20.40 -4.68
CA SER A 499 -28.71 -21.24 -3.82
C SER A 499 -29.72 -20.37 -3.06
N ILE A 500 -31.00 -20.57 -3.34
CA ILE A 500 -32.10 -19.82 -2.72
C ILE A 500 -32.75 -20.70 -1.64
N TYR A 501 -32.93 -20.15 -0.43
CA TYR A 501 -33.57 -20.82 0.68
C TYR A 501 -34.93 -20.18 0.94
N TYR A 502 -36.00 -20.90 0.61
CA TYR A 502 -37.36 -20.44 0.83
C TYR A 502 -37.79 -20.67 2.29
N TYR A 503 -38.78 -19.90 2.72
CA TYR A 503 -39.47 -20.13 3.99
C TYR A 503 -40.49 -21.26 3.78
N ASP A 504 -39.98 -22.49 3.75
CA ASP A 504 -40.78 -23.71 3.73
C ASP A 504 -40.31 -24.70 4.81
N GLU A 505 -41.16 -25.67 5.12
CA GLU A 505 -40.91 -26.64 6.18
C GLU A 505 -39.63 -27.47 5.96
N PRO A 506 -39.32 -27.97 4.74
CA PRO A 506 -38.06 -28.67 4.49
C PRO A 506 -36.83 -27.81 4.80
N THR A 507 -36.84 -26.54 4.40
CA THR A 507 -35.70 -25.63 4.61
C THR A 507 -35.56 -25.27 6.10
N LEU A 508 -36.67 -24.96 6.78
CA LEU A 508 -36.63 -24.67 8.22
C LEU A 508 -36.12 -25.87 9.03
N LYS A 509 -36.53 -27.09 8.66
CA LYS A 509 -36.02 -28.33 9.28
C LYS A 509 -34.53 -28.54 9.01
N LYS A 510 -34.06 -28.31 7.77
CA LYS A 510 -32.65 -28.43 7.39
C LYS A 510 -31.72 -27.51 8.20
N TYR A 511 -32.20 -26.32 8.57
CA TYR A 511 -31.43 -25.34 9.34
C TYR A 511 -31.76 -25.37 10.85
N GLU A 512 -32.49 -26.39 11.30
CA GLU A 512 -32.91 -26.54 12.70
C GLU A 512 -33.62 -25.30 13.27
N ILE A 513 -34.32 -24.55 12.41
CA ILE A 513 -35.05 -23.35 12.81
C ILE A 513 -36.38 -23.80 13.40
N GLN A 514 -36.36 -24.12 14.69
CA GLN A 514 -37.56 -24.51 15.43
C GLN A 514 -38.31 -23.28 15.96
N TYR A 515 -39.63 -23.27 15.76
CA TYR A 515 -40.52 -22.26 16.32
C TYR A 515 -41.52 -22.91 17.29
N HIS A 516 -41.66 -22.34 18.48
CA HIS A 516 -42.71 -22.75 19.41
C HIS A 516 -44.07 -22.32 18.84
N ARG A 517 -44.97 -23.28 18.57
CA ARG A 517 -46.31 -23.03 18.00
C ARG A 517 -47.40 -22.80 19.06
N SER A 518 -47.09 -22.90 20.36
CA SER A 518 -48.10 -22.87 21.44
C SER A 518 -48.65 -21.48 21.81
N GLY A 519 -48.60 -20.47 20.94
CA GLY A 519 -49.10 -19.12 21.25
C GLY A 519 -49.30 -18.21 20.04
N LYS A 520 -49.98 -17.06 20.24
CA LYS A 520 -50.26 -16.05 19.20
C LYS A 520 -49.00 -15.43 18.55
N LYS A 521 -47.80 -15.63 19.12
CA LYS A 521 -46.51 -15.17 18.58
C LYS A 521 -45.54 -16.35 18.46
N LEU A 522 -45.02 -16.59 17.26
CA LEU A 522 -43.92 -17.54 17.01
C LEU A 522 -42.65 -17.06 17.72
N SER A 523 -42.17 -17.83 18.69
CA SER A 523 -40.85 -17.67 19.34
C SER A 523 -39.86 -18.68 18.76
N ARG A 524 -38.64 -18.21 18.42
CA ARG A 524 -37.54 -19.09 18.01
C ARG A 524 -37.06 -19.85 19.25
N ILE A 525 -36.88 -21.17 19.14
CA ILE A 525 -36.18 -21.94 20.16
C ILE A 525 -34.68 -21.68 19.93
N PRO A 526 -33.94 -21.13 20.91
CA PRO A 526 -32.50 -21.01 20.79
C PRO A 526 -31.91 -22.42 20.70
N VAL A 527 -31.28 -22.74 19.56
CA VAL A 527 -30.38 -23.89 19.44
C VAL A 527 -29.04 -23.40 19.96
N ILE A 528 -28.60 -23.96 21.09
CA ILE A 528 -27.24 -23.78 21.60
C ILE A 528 -26.36 -24.68 20.73
N GLU A 529 -25.51 -24.10 19.89
CA GLU A 529 -24.33 -24.78 19.35
C GLU A 529 -23.11 -24.45 20.21
#